data_AF-A0A1V6U4E0-F1
#
_entry.id   AF-A0A1V6U4E0-F1
#
_cell.length_a   1.000
_cell.length_b   1.000
_cell.length_c   1.000
_cell.angle_alpha   90.00
_cell.angle_beta   90.00
_cell.angle_gamma   90.00
#
_symmetry.space_group_name_H-M   'P 1'
#
loop_
_entity.id
_entity.type
_entity.pdbx_description
1 polymer ?
#
loop_
_entity_poly.entity_id
_entity_poly.type
_entity_poly.pdbx_seq_one_letter_code
_entity_poly.pdbx_strand_id
1 'polypeptide(L)'
;MADLRAPAPEPATELGRYRVLSSTAGIRVSPLQLGAMSIGDAWTQAMGSMSKEESFKLLDAFHGAGGNFIDTANHYQNEQSETWIGEWMAKRKNRDQLVIATKFSTDFGSYKLGKGKAPNHCGNHKRSLHMSIRDSLKKLQTDWIDLLYVHWWDLTTSIEGHGQSPSPCGTGHGAIFGYFGYAGMGCGSGKFICPSPWKDTLQYLPGQMECPAP
;
A
#
# COMPACT_ATOMS: atom_id res chain seq x y z
N MET A 1 22.01 -34.82 7.58
CA MET A 1 23.18 -33.92 7.35
C MET A 1 23.40 -33.66 5.86
N ALA A 2 23.07 -34.59 4.94
CA ALA A 2 22.37 -34.18 3.73
C ALA A 2 21.05 -33.55 4.23
N ASP A 3 20.71 -32.29 4.01
CA ASP A 3 20.63 -31.67 2.70
C ASP A 3 20.53 -30.13 2.81
N LEU A 4 21.61 -29.47 3.24
CA LEU A 4 21.67 -27.99 3.29
C LEU A 4 22.02 -27.36 1.94
N ARG A 5 22.37 -28.19 0.94
CA ARG A 5 22.86 -27.74 -0.37
C ARG A 5 21.97 -28.18 -1.54
N ALA A 6 20.90 -28.96 -1.33
CA ALA A 6 19.93 -29.16 -2.40
C ALA A 6 19.31 -27.82 -2.83
N PRO A 7 18.94 -27.73 -4.11
CA PRO A 7 18.07 -26.66 -4.57
C PRO A 7 16.81 -26.59 -3.72
N ALA A 8 16.31 -25.37 -3.50
CA ALA A 8 14.99 -25.19 -2.92
C ALA A 8 13.94 -25.92 -3.77
N PRO A 9 12.89 -26.48 -3.16
CA PRO A 9 11.81 -27.11 -3.91
C PRO A 9 11.16 -26.11 -4.87
N GLU A 10 10.75 -26.60 -6.03
CA GLU A 10 9.98 -25.78 -6.98
C GLU A 10 8.66 -25.32 -6.33
N PRO A 11 8.25 -24.06 -6.55
CA PRO A 11 7.00 -23.56 -5.99
C PRO A 11 5.80 -24.26 -6.63
N ALA A 12 4.75 -24.47 -5.83
CA ALA A 12 3.54 -25.14 -6.30
C ALA A 12 2.79 -24.36 -7.40
N THR A 13 2.95 -23.03 -7.44
CA THR A 13 2.40 -22.17 -8.49
C THR A 13 3.38 -21.07 -8.87
N GLU A 14 3.11 -20.39 -9.98
CA GLU A 14 3.90 -19.24 -10.45
C GLU A 14 3.92 -18.07 -9.45
N LEU A 15 2.94 -17.95 -8.54
CA LEU A 15 2.98 -16.91 -7.50
C LEU A 15 4.16 -17.09 -6.52
N GLY A 16 4.60 -18.33 -6.29
CA GLY A 16 5.75 -18.64 -5.43
C GLY A 16 7.12 -18.35 -6.08
N ARG A 17 7.17 -17.92 -7.35
CA ARG A 17 8.41 -17.50 -8.02
C ARG A 17 8.74 -16.04 -7.69
N TYR A 18 9.19 -15.81 -6.47
CA TYR A 18 9.44 -14.47 -5.96
C TYR A 18 10.52 -13.69 -6.73
N ARG A 19 10.32 -12.37 -6.79
CA ARG A 19 11.24 -11.40 -7.40
C ARG A 19 11.65 -10.35 -6.38
N VAL A 20 12.85 -9.81 -6.54
CA VAL A 20 13.30 -8.68 -5.73
C VAL A 20 12.57 -7.42 -6.21
N LEU A 21 11.84 -6.76 -5.31
CA LEU A 21 11.02 -5.59 -5.61
C LEU A 21 11.86 -4.38 -6.06
N SER A 22 12.98 -4.15 -5.39
CA SER A 22 13.97 -3.12 -5.75
C SER A 22 15.35 -3.54 -5.25
N SER A 23 16.40 -3.19 -6.00
CA SER A 23 17.79 -3.42 -5.59
C SER A 23 18.15 -2.73 -4.28
N THR A 24 17.48 -1.63 -3.93
CA THR A 24 17.72 -0.87 -2.70
C THR A 24 16.94 -1.40 -1.50
N ALA A 25 15.79 -2.03 -1.72
CA ALA A 25 14.94 -2.56 -0.65
C ALA A 25 15.25 -4.03 -0.33
N GLY A 26 15.62 -4.83 -1.34
CA GLY A 26 15.93 -6.26 -1.17
C GLY A 26 14.73 -7.14 -0.80
N ILE A 27 13.51 -6.58 -0.72
CA ILE A 27 12.28 -7.29 -0.39
C ILE A 27 11.86 -8.22 -1.54
N ARG A 28 11.42 -9.43 -1.20
CA ARG A 28 10.97 -10.44 -2.17
C ARG A 28 9.44 -10.46 -2.25
N VAL A 29 8.90 -10.29 -3.46
CA VAL A 29 7.46 -10.23 -3.71
C VAL A 29 7.03 -11.27 -4.75
N SER A 30 5.78 -11.73 -4.65
CA SER A 30 5.10 -12.49 -5.69
C SER A 30 5.06 -11.69 -7.00
N PRO A 31 5.13 -12.35 -8.17
CA PRO A 31 5.13 -11.65 -9.46
C PRO A 31 3.82 -10.92 -9.75
N LEU A 32 2.74 -11.27 -9.04
CA LEU A 32 1.47 -10.56 -9.03
C LEU A 32 1.16 -10.04 -7.63
N GLN A 33 0.59 -8.85 -7.58
CA GLN A 33 0.10 -8.19 -6.37
C GLN A 33 -1.43 -8.31 -6.31
N LEU A 34 -1.97 -8.67 -5.16
CA LEU A 34 -3.42 -8.73 -4.95
C LEU A 34 -3.95 -7.34 -4.62
N GLY A 35 -4.73 -6.76 -5.54
CA GLY A 35 -5.50 -5.54 -5.30
C GLY A 35 -6.67 -5.80 -4.36
N ALA A 36 -6.73 -5.06 -3.25
CA ALA A 36 -7.72 -5.24 -2.19
C ALA A 36 -8.86 -4.19 -2.19
N MET A 37 -9.06 -3.49 -3.30
CA MET A 37 -10.14 -2.50 -3.42
C MET A 37 -11.53 -3.14 -3.22
N SER A 38 -11.71 -4.40 -3.63
CA SER A 38 -12.95 -5.15 -3.46
C SER A 38 -13.12 -5.79 -2.07
N ILE A 39 -12.13 -5.73 -1.18
CA ILE A 39 -12.22 -6.31 0.17
C ILE A 39 -13.04 -5.38 1.06
N GLY A 40 -14.33 -5.66 1.20
CA GLY A 40 -15.29 -4.88 1.96
C GLY A 40 -16.69 -4.90 1.33
N ASP A 41 -17.70 -4.50 2.10
CA ASP A 41 -19.10 -4.45 1.67
C ASP A 41 -19.67 -3.02 1.60
N ALA A 42 -18.93 -2.01 2.06
CA ALA A 42 -19.41 -0.64 2.15
C ALA A 42 -19.77 0.00 0.79
N TRP A 43 -19.12 -0.43 -0.30
CA TRP A 43 -19.35 0.07 -1.66
C TRP A 43 -20.15 -0.92 -2.52
N THR A 44 -20.99 -1.76 -1.91
CA THR A 44 -21.80 -2.78 -2.60
C THR A 44 -22.57 -2.22 -3.80
N GLN A 45 -23.10 -1.00 -3.70
CA GLN A 45 -23.84 -0.37 -4.81
C GLN A 45 -22.98 -0.03 -6.04
N ALA A 46 -21.67 0.20 -5.85
CA ALA A 46 -20.76 0.61 -6.93
C ALA A 46 -19.89 -0.53 -7.47
N MET A 47 -19.57 -1.54 -6.64
CA MET A 47 -18.61 -2.59 -6.99
C MET A 47 -19.11 -4.03 -6.75
N GLY A 48 -20.37 -4.19 -6.34
CA GLY A 48 -20.91 -5.49 -5.91
C GLY A 48 -20.53 -5.83 -4.47
N SER A 49 -21.14 -6.89 -3.95
CA SER A 49 -20.94 -7.34 -2.56
C SER A 49 -19.74 -8.29 -2.46
N MET A 50 -18.88 -8.06 -1.47
CA MET A 50 -17.85 -9.00 -1.04
C MET A 50 -17.97 -9.17 0.47
N SER A 51 -18.42 -10.34 0.93
CA SER A 51 -18.51 -10.59 2.37
C SER A 51 -17.12 -10.71 3.01
N LYS A 52 -17.06 -10.59 4.34
CA LYS A 52 -15.81 -10.80 5.09
C LYS A 52 -15.32 -12.24 4.93
N GLU A 53 -16.24 -13.21 4.93
CA GLU A 53 -15.95 -14.63 4.77
C GLU A 53 -15.35 -14.92 3.39
N GLU A 54 -15.91 -14.35 2.32
CA GLU A 54 -15.37 -14.49 0.96
C GLU A 54 -14.03 -13.79 0.81
N SER A 55 -13.88 -12.60 1.40
CA SER A 55 -12.60 -11.89 1.42
C SER A 55 -11.50 -12.74 2.07
N PHE A 56 -11.81 -13.41 3.17
CA PHE A 56 -10.86 -14.29 3.86
C PHE A 56 -10.53 -15.52 3.02
N LYS A 57 -11.52 -16.11 2.35
CA LYS A 57 -11.28 -17.22 1.40
C LYS A 57 -10.38 -16.78 0.24
N LEU A 58 -10.57 -15.59 -0.30
CA LEU A 58 -9.72 -15.03 -1.36
C LEU A 58 -8.29 -14.84 -0.87
N LEU A 59 -8.12 -14.25 0.32
CA LEU A 59 -6.80 -14.02 0.92
C LEU A 59 -6.09 -15.36 1.24
N ASP A 60 -6.81 -16.32 1.81
CA ASP A 60 -6.30 -17.68 2.08
C ASP A 60 -5.88 -18.38 0.77
N ALA A 61 -6.68 -18.25 -0.31
CA ALA A 61 -6.36 -18.84 -1.61
C ALA A 61 -5.14 -18.18 -2.26
N PHE A 62 -5.05 -16.84 -2.25
CA PHE A 62 -3.91 -16.10 -2.77
C PHE A 62 -2.62 -16.46 -2.02
N HIS A 63 -2.67 -16.44 -0.69
CA HIS A 63 -1.51 -16.79 0.13
C HIS A 63 -1.11 -18.26 0.00
N GLY A 64 -2.09 -19.18 -0.01
CA GLY A 64 -1.85 -20.61 -0.20
C GLY A 64 -1.26 -20.97 -1.56
N ALA A 65 -1.52 -20.17 -2.59
CA ALA A 65 -0.88 -20.30 -3.90
C ALA A 65 0.58 -19.76 -3.92
N GLY A 66 1.05 -19.14 -2.84
CA GLY A 66 2.37 -18.50 -2.76
C GLY A 66 2.35 -17.00 -3.04
N GLY A 67 1.19 -16.36 -3.09
CA GLY A 67 1.09 -14.91 -3.13
C GLY A 67 1.51 -14.29 -1.81
N ASN A 68 2.27 -13.18 -1.85
CA ASN A 68 2.69 -12.49 -0.63
C ASN A 68 2.53 -10.97 -0.68
N PHE A 69 2.15 -10.39 -1.81
CA PHE A 69 2.08 -8.94 -1.97
C PHE A 69 0.63 -8.47 -2.08
N ILE A 70 0.17 -7.65 -1.12
CA ILE A 70 -1.20 -7.13 -1.05
C ILE A 70 -1.18 -5.60 -1.15
N ASP A 71 -2.05 -5.06 -2.01
CA ASP A 71 -2.25 -3.62 -2.23
C ASP A 71 -3.60 -3.17 -1.67
N THR A 72 -3.61 -2.28 -0.69
CA THR A 72 -4.84 -1.66 -0.16
C THR A 72 -4.74 -0.13 -0.16
N ALA A 73 -5.68 0.58 0.46
CA ALA A 73 -5.65 2.02 0.66
C ALA A 73 -6.50 2.43 1.86
N ASN A 74 -6.15 3.55 2.48
CA ASN A 74 -6.81 4.09 3.66
C ASN A 74 -8.34 4.26 3.51
N HIS A 75 -8.82 4.57 2.30
CA HIS A 75 -10.22 4.82 2.00
C HIS A 75 -11.00 3.58 1.53
N TYR A 76 -10.33 2.53 1.03
CA TYR A 76 -11.02 1.43 0.34
C TYR A 76 -12.13 0.82 1.20
N GLN A 77 -13.32 0.74 0.62
CA GLN A 77 -14.52 0.19 1.25
C GLN A 77 -14.84 0.88 2.58
N ASN A 78 -14.76 2.22 2.62
CA ASN A 78 -14.92 2.98 3.86
C ASN A 78 -14.01 2.43 4.97
N GLU A 79 -12.73 2.25 4.65
CA GLU A 79 -11.68 1.72 5.51
C GLU A 79 -11.81 0.22 5.91
N GLN A 80 -12.82 -0.50 5.42
CA GLN A 80 -12.99 -1.93 5.74
C GLN A 80 -11.86 -2.79 5.18
N SER A 81 -11.31 -2.45 4.01
CA SER A 81 -10.26 -3.25 3.36
C SER A 81 -9.05 -3.47 4.28
N GLU A 82 -8.48 -2.38 4.83
CA GLU A 82 -7.37 -2.46 5.78
C GLU A 82 -7.76 -3.21 7.06
N THR A 83 -8.97 -2.96 7.57
CA THR A 83 -9.47 -3.60 8.79
C THR A 83 -9.57 -5.12 8.62
N TRP A 84 -10.14 -5.58 7.50
CA TRP A 84 -10.35 -7.00 7.25
C TRP A 84 -9.04 -7.72 6.93
N ILE A 85 -8.12 -7.09 6.20
CA ILE A 85 -6.77 -7.63 5.99
C ILE A 85 -6.04 -7.76 7.33
N GLY A 86 -6.10 -6.74 8.20
CA GLY A 86 -5.48 -6.78 9.53
C GLY A 86 -6.03 -7.88 10.43
N GLU A 87 -7.35 -8.05 10.46
CA GLU A 87 -8.00 -9.15 11.16
C GLU A 87 -7.58 -10.52 10.61
N TRP A 88 -7.53 -10.67 9.28
CA TRP A 88 -7.10 -11.90 8.61
C TRP A 88 -5.65 -12.24 8.96
N MET A 89 -4.73 -11.28 8.83
CA MET A 89 -3.31 -11.47 9.15
C MET A 89 -3.12 -11.88 10.61
N ALA A 90 -3.80 -11.23 11.55
CA ALA A 90 -3.71 -11.58 12.98
C ALA A 90 -4.25 -12.99 13.27
N LYS A 91 -5.35 -13.40 12.63
CA LYS A 91 -5.92 -14.74 12.77
C LYS A 91 -5.00 -15.83 12.20
N ARG A 92 -4.26 -15.54 11.14
CA ARG A 92 -3.33 -16.49 10.49
C ARG A 92 -1.90 -16.40 11.03
N LYS A 93 -1.56 -15.34 11.76
CA LYS A 93 -0.21 -15.05 12.27
C LYS A 93 0.85 -15.06 11.17
N ASN A 94 0.54 -14.47 10.02
CA ASN A 94 1.37 -14.52 8.82
C ASN A 94 1.88 -13.15 8.36
N ARG A 95 1.78 -12.10 9.19
CA ARG A 95 2.21 -10.73 8.84
C ARG A 95 3.64 -10.68 8.30
N ASP A 96 4.57 -11.42 8.91
CA ASP A 96 5.99 -11.45 8.54
C ASP A 96 6.26 -12.11 7.19
N GLN A 97 5.28 -12.84 6.65
CA GLN A 97 5.38 -13.51 5.36
C GLN A 97 4.85 -12.64 4.22
N LEU A 98 4.27 -11.47 4.54
CA LEU A 98 3.55 -10.62 3.61
C LEU A 98 4.25 -9.28 3.41
N VAL A 99 4.05 -8.73 2.21
CA VAL A 99 4.39 -7.37 1.85
C VAL A 99 3.08 -6.61 1.71
N ILE A 100 2.88 -5.60 2.55
CA ILE A 100 1.65 -4.81 2.61
C ILE A 100 1.94 -3.40 2.09
N ALA A 101 1.28 -3.06 0.97
CA ALA A 101 1.21 -1.71 0.48
C ALA A 101 -0.13 -1.06 0.87
N THR A 102 -0.07 0.19 1.33
CA THR A 102 -1.27 1.04 1.48
C THR A 102 -1.04 2.42 0.88
N LYS A 103 -2.10 3.22 0.78
CA LYS A 103 -2.08 4.54 0.17
C LYS A 103 -2.82 5.54 1.04
N PHE A 104 -2.39 6.80 0.97
CA PHE A 104 -3.10 7.96 1.53
C PHE A 104 -3.39 8.97 0.42
N SER A 105 -4.08 10.08 0.73
CA SER A 105 -4.52 11.20 -0.16
C SER A 105 -6.04 11.25 -0.39
N THR A 106 -6.72 10.11 -0.44
CA THR A 106 -8.19 10.07 -0.60
C THR A 106 -8.89 10.40 0.71
N ASP A 107 -10.01 11.12 0.65
CA ASP A 107 -10.86 11.39 1.80
C ASP A 107 -11.37 10.10 2.42
N PHE A 108 -10.87 9.75 3.61
CA PHE A 108 -11.30 8.59 4.38
C PHE A 108 -12.13 8.95 5.62
N GLY A 109 -12.49 10.22 5.80
CA GLY A 109 -13.23 10.69 6.98
C GLY A 109 -14.69 11.04 6.69
N SER A 110 -15.02 11.43 5.46
CA SER A 110 -16.35 11.95 5.10
C SER A 110 -17.49 10.96 5.32
N TYR A 111 -17.27 9.66 5.16
CA TYR A 111 -18.33 8.66 5.39
C TYR A 111 -18.75 8.56 6.87
N LYS A 112 -17.83 8.86 7.80
CA LYS A 112 -18.09 8.89 9.26
C LYS A 112 -18.56 10.26 9.74
N LEU A 113 -17.86 11.31 9.32
CA LEU A 113 -18.06 12.67 9.83
C LEU A 113 -19.16 13.43 9.09
N GLY A 114 -19.48 12.99 7.87
CA GLY A 114 -20.36 13.68 6.93
C GLY A 114 -19.58 14.48 5.89
N LYS A 115 -20.16 14.61 4.69
CA LYS A 115 -19.56 15.34 3.55
C LYS A 115 -19.19 16.77 3.95
N GLY A 116 -17.97 17.17 3.63
CA GLY A 116 -17.45 18.52 3.91
C GLY A 116 -17.00 18.75 5.36
N LYS A 117 -17.12 17.75 6.25
CA LYS A 117 -16.71 17.84 7.65
C LYS A 117 -15.33 17.20 7.93
N ALA A 118 -14.69 16.64 6.90
CA ALA A 118 -13.42 15.94 7.00
C ALA A 118 -12.25 16.63 6.23
N PRO A 119 -12.05 17.97 6.33
CA PRO A 119 -11.16 18.71 5.43
C PRO A 119 -9.67 18.34 5.52
N ASN A 120 -9.25 17.68 6.60
CA ASN A 120 -7.86 17.25 6.81
C ASN A 120 -7.67 15.73 6.60
N HIS A 121 -8.72 14.98 6.24
CA HIS A 121 -8.65 13.54 5.98
C HIS A 121 -8.35 13.23 4.50
N CYS A 122 -7.96 14.23 3.72
CA CYS A 122 -7.63 14.12 2.30
C CYS A 122 -6.41 14.98 1.96
N GLY A 123 -5.86 14.78 0.77
CA GLY A 123 -4.69 15.52 0.28
C GLY A 123 -3.36 14.98 0.80
N ASN A 124 -2.28 15.60 0.31
CA ASN A 124 -0.90 15.15 0.45
C ASN A 124 -0.15 15.88 1.57
N HIS A 125 -0.82 16.79 2.27
CA HIS A 125 -0.23 17.56 3.36
C HIS A 125 0.15 16.66 4.54
N LYS A 126 1.18 17.06 5.31
CA LYS A 126 1.75 16.26 6.42
C LYS A 126 0.70 15.77 7.42
N ARG A 127 -0.29 16.61 7.76
CA ARG A 127 -1.37 16.19 8.68
C ARG A 127 -2.19 15.00 8.16
N SER A 128 -2.53 14.97 6.86
CA SER A 128 -3.28 13.86 6.24
C SER A 128 -2.42 12.59 6.23
N LEU A 129 -1.13 12.71 5.88
CA LEU A 129 -0.15 11.63 5.96
C LEU A 129 -0.12 11.00 7.37
N HIS A 130 0.15 11.81 8.40
CA HIS A 130 0.31 11.30 9.76
C HIS A 130 -0.95 10.61 10.28
N MET A 131 -2.12 11.20 10.03
CA MET A 131 -3.40 10.57 10.42
C MET A 131 -3.62 9.27 9.67
N SER A 132 -3.34 9.24 8.35
CA SER A 132 -3.50 8.05 7.53
C SER A 132 -2.59 6.92 8.00
N ILE A 133 -1.29 7.18 8.23
CA ILE A 133 -0.35 6.16 8.73
C ILE A 133 -0.82 5.60 10.08
N ARG A 134 -1.12 6.48 11.04
CA ARG A 134 -1.57 6.08 12.39
C ARG A 134 -2.80 5.17 12.30
N ASP A 135 -3.78 5.56 11.50
CA ASP A 135 -5.06 4.84 11.41
C ASP A 135 -4.90 3.55 10.59
N SER A 136 -4.11 3.55 9.52
CA SER A 136 -3.78 2.36 8.72
C SER A 136 -3.04 1.30 9.54
N LEU A 137 -2.02 1.68 10.33
CA LEU A 137 -1.31 0.75 11.22
C LEU A 137 -2.26 0.09 12.22
N LYS A 138 -3.17 0.89 12.82
CA LYS A 138 -4.19 0.38 13.74
C LYS A 138 -5.15 -0.60 13.05
N LYS A 139 -5.63 -0.29 11.85
CA LYS A 139 -6.56 -1.14 11.08
C LYS A 139 -5.90 -2.43 10.60
N LEU A 140 -4.67 -2.34 10.10
CA LEU A 140 -3.87 -3.48 9.66
C LEU A 140 -3.32 -4.32 10.82
N GLN A 141 -3.44 -3.83 12.06
CA GLN A 141 -2.98 -4.49 13.28
C GLN A 141 -1.49 -4.87 13.21
N THR A 142 -0.68 -3.94 12.72
CA THR A 142 0.78 -4.09 12.55
C THR A 142 1.45 -2.77 12.92
N ASP A 143 2.73 -2.86 13.23
CA ASP A 143 3.63 -1.76 13.60
C ASP A 143 4.42 -1.20 12.41
N TRP A 144 4.39 -1.85 11.24
CA TRP A 144 5.03 -1.32 10.02
C TRP A 144 4.19 -1.50 8.74
N ILE A 145 4.44 -0.60 7.80
CA ILE A 145 3.94 -0.64 6.42
C ILE A 145 5.14 -0.86 5.51
N ASP A 146 5.09 -1.85 4.62
CA ASP A 146 6.20 -2.15 3.72
C ASP A 146 6.33 -1.12 2.59
N LEU A 147 5.18 -0.69 2.03
CA LEU A 147 5.11 0.38 1.03
C LEU A 147 3.95 1.34 1.31
N LEU A 148 4.25 2.64 1.31
CA LEU A 148 3.25 3.70 1.41
C LEU A 148 3.24 4.52 0.12
N TYR A 149 2.09 4.56 -0.55
CA TYR A 149 1.89 5.33 -1.75
C TYR A 149 1.12 6.64 -1.50
N VAL A 150 1.47 7.67 -2.26
CA VAL A 150 0.58 8.80 -2.52
C VAL A 150 -0.45 8.32 -3.54
N HIS A 151 -1.73 8.27 -3.17
CA HIS A 151 -2.78 7.69 -4.01
C HIS A 151 -3.08 8.60 -5.21
N TRP A 152 -3.11 9.92 -4.98
CA TRP A 152 -3.36 10.92 -6.01
C TRP A 152 -2.50 12.16 -5.78
N TRP A 153 -2.14 12.84 -6.87
CA TRP A 153 -1.52 14.14 -6.77
C TRP A 153 -2.54 15.20 -6.33
N ASP A 154 -2.20 16.03 -5.36
CA ASP A 154 -2.95 17.24 -5.01
C ASP A 154 -2.18 18.49 -5.46
N LEU A 155 -2.91 19.54 -5.82
CA LEU A 155 -2.30 20.82 -6.26
C LEU A 155 -1.99 21.74 -5.08
N THR A 156 -2.32 21.31 -3.86
CA THR A 156 -2.23 22.09 -2.63
C THR A 156 -0.95 21.85 -1.85
N THR A 157 -0.23 20.77 -2.15
CA THR A 157 1.03 20.41 -1.49
C THR A 157 2.16 20.45 -2.50
N SER A 158 3.10 21.40 -2.35
CA SER A 158 4.29 21.46 -3.20
C SER A 158 5.27 20.34 -2.87
N ILE A 159 5.89 19.74 -3.89
CA ILE A 159 7.11 18.95 -3.71
C ILE A 159 8.31 19.89 -3.85
N GLU A 160 9.14 19.97 -2.82
CA GLU A 160 10.45 20.62 -2.93
C GLU A 160 11.28 19.92 -4.02
N GLY A 161 11.73 20.67 -5.01
CA GLY A 161 12.62 20.20 -6.08
C GLY A 161 11.95 19.99 -7.45
N HIS A 162 10.63 20.09 -7.56
CA HIS A 162 9.95 20.21 -8.84
C HIS A 162 9.29 21.58 -8.91
N GLY A 163 9.89 22.49 -9.69
CA GLY A 163 9.19 23.70 -10.10
C GLY A 163 7.83 23.30 -10.64
N GLN A 164 6.77 23.87 -10.08
CA GLN A 164 5.44 23.74 -10.64
C GLN A 164 5.47 24.38 -12.02
N SER A 165 5.79 23.62 -13.07
CA SER A 165 5.49 24.07 -14.42
C SER A 165 3.98 23.95 -14.59
N PRO A 166 3.23 25.05 -14.74
CA PRO A 166 1.82 24.94 -15.04
C PRO A 166 1.69 24.38 -16.45
N SER A 167 1.39 23.09 -16.58
CA SER A 167 0.92 22.54 -17.86
C SER A 167 -0.50 23.07 -18.09
N PRO A 168 -0.78 23.76 -19.21
CA PRO A 168 -2.11 24.25 -19.50
C PRO A 168 -3.00 23.10 -19.97
N CYS A 169 -4.26 23.16 -19.55
CA CYS A 169 -5.42 22.43 -20.06
C CYS A 169 -5.55 20.92 -19.72
N GLY A 170 -6.79 20.55 -19.41
CA GLY A 170 -7.21 19.25 -18.92
C GLY A 170 -6.86 18.09 -19.84
N THR A 171 -6.19 17.10 -19.27
CA THR A 171 -6.40 15.68 -19.50
C THR A 171 -5.75 14.97 -18.32
N GLY A 172 -6.51 14.14 -17.62
CA GLY A 172 -6.02 13.39 -16.47
C GLY A 172 -4.78 12.59 -16.84
N HIS A 173 -3.63 12.99 -16.31
CA HIS A 173 -2.40 12.22 -16.37
C HIS A 173 -1.92 12.06 -14.93
N GLY A 174 -2.10 10.84 -14.42
CA GLY A 174 -1.67 10.44 -13.10
C GLY A 174 -0.15 10.41 -12.97
N ALA A 175 0.36 10.87 -11.84
CA ALA A 175 1.70 10.53 -11.40
C ALA A 175 1.63 9.20 -10.64
N ILE A 176 1.87 8.11 -11.37
CA ILE A 176 2.03 6.76 -10.83
C ILE A 176 3.45 6.67 -10.23
N PHE A 177 3.56 6.64 -8.89
CA PHE A 177 4.69 6.01 -8.23
C PHE A 177 4.19 4.68 -7.65
N GLY A 178 4.21 3.65 -8.50
CA GLY A 178 3.63 2.32 -8.25
C GLY A 178 2.89 1.81 -9.48
N TYR A 179 3.60 1.46 -10.55
CA TYR A 179 2.97 0.89 -11.75
C TYR A 179 2.59 -0.57 -11.47
N PHE A 180 1.29 -0.90 -11.49
CA PHE A 180 0.65 -2.12 -12.02
C PHE A 180 -0.83 -2.11 -11.55
N GLY A 181 -1.88 -2.18 -12.38
CA GLY A 181 -1.93 -2.42 -13.82
C GLY A 181 -3.20 -1.92 -14.50
N TYR A 182 -3.01 -1.45 -15.73
CA TYR A 182 -3.91 -1.62 -16.85
C TYR A 182 -3.02 -2.06 -18.03
N ALA A 183 -3.43 -3.09 -18.75
CA ALA A 183 -2.71 -3.57 -19.91
C ALA A 183 -2.70 -2.47 -20.99
N GLY A 184 -1.51 -1.97 -21.33
CA GLY A 184 -1.28 -1.06 -22.44
C GLY A 184 -0.84 0.34 -22.01
N MET A 185 0.48 0.52 -21.80
CA MET A 185 1.29 1.63 -22.33
C MET A 185 2.69 1.65 -21.68
N GLY A 186 3.71 1.71 -22.55
CA GLY A 186 5.04 2.33 -22.37
C GLY A 186 5.85 2.13 -21.10
N CYS A 187 6.94 1.36 -21.21
CA CYS A 187 8.02 1.26 -20.23
C CYS A 187 8.81 2.57 -20.11
N GLY A 188 8.96 3.09 -18.89
CA GLY A 188 9.86 4.19 -18.55
C GLY A 188 10.51 3.96 -17.20
N SER A 189 11.84 3.98 -17.15
CA SER A 189 12.66 3.71 -15.96
C SER A 189 12.51 4.80 -14.90
N GLY A 190 11.61 4.63 -13.92
CA GLY A 190 11.45 5.53 -12.78
C GLY A 190 12.35 5.14 -11.60
N LYS A 191 13.28 6.02 -11.20
CA LYS A 191 13.99 5.91 -9.92
C LYS A 191 13.02 6.22 -8.77
N PHE A 192 13.07 5.44 -7.70
CA PHE A 192 12.44 5.78 -6.42
C PHE A 192 13.07 7.08 -5.89
N ILE A 193 12.31 8.17 -5.84
CA ILE A 193 12.73 9.44 -5.23
C ILE A 193 11.82 9.66 -4.02
N CYS A 194 12.37 9.47 -2.82
CA CYS A 194 11.80 10.00 -1.58
C CYS A 194 12.30 11.44 -1.43
N PRO A 195 11.44 12.48 -1.54
CA PRO A 195 11.89 13.87 -1.45
C PRO A 195 12.44 14.17 -0.04
N SER A 196 13.42 15.06 0.07
CA SER A 196 14.16 15.34 1.32
C SER A 196 13.33 15.70 2.56
N PRO A 197 12.21 16.46 2.51
CA PRO A 197 11.45 16.80 3.73
C PRO A 197 10.70 15.62 4.38
N TRP A 198 10.72 14.44 3.74
CA TRP A 198 10.08 13.21 4.22
C TRP A 198 11.02 12.33 5.04
N LYS A 199 12.35 12.56 4.96
CA LYS A 199 13.35 11.86 5.78
C LYS A 199 13.20 12.20 7.26
N ASP A 200 12.98 13.48 7.57
CA ASP A 200 12.82 13.95 8.95
C ASP A 200 11.46 13.55 9.56
N THR A 201 10.47 13.31 8.71
CA THR A 201 9.11 12.97 9.15
C THR A 201 9.00 11.49 9.57
N LEU A 202 9.85 10.61 9.03
CA LEU A 202 9.92 9.20 9.41
C LEU A 202 10.73 8.94 10.70
N GLN A 203 11.54 9.91 11.15
CA GLN A 203 12.31 9.81 12.41
C GLN A 203 11.46 10.01 13.68
N TYR A 204 10.20 10.47 13.55
CA TYR A 204 9.34 10.82 14.69
C TYR A 204 8.37 9.71 15.15
N LEU A 205 8.57 8.46 14.71
CA LEU A 205 7.91 7.30 15.31
C LEU A 205 8.73 6.87 16.55
N PRO A 206 8.15 6.80 17.76
CA PRO A 206 8.90 6.46 18.95
C PRO A 206 9.25 4.97 18.93
N GLY A 207 10.51 4.65 18.60
CA GLY A 207 11.02 3.27 18.57
C GLY A 207 12.39 3.18 17.91
N GLN A 208 13.44 3.49 18.68
CA GLN A 208 14.88 3.27 18.47
C GLN A 208 15.35 2.77 17.09
N MET A 209 15.96 3.67 16.32
CA MET A 209 17.02 3.31 15.37
C MET A 209 18.00 4.50 15.27
N GLU A 210 19.00 4.50 16.15
CA GLU A 210 20.17 5.34 15.96
C GLU A 210 21.04 4.70 14.87
N CYS A 211 21.11 5.34 13.70
CA CYS A 211 22.18 5.09 12.74
C CYS A 211 23.42 5.88 13.20
N PRO A 212 24.62 5.27 13.29
CA PRO A 212 25.83 6.03 13.54
C PRO A 212 26.14 6.94 12.35
N ALA A 213 26.44 8.20 12.64
CA ALA A 213 26.97 9.17 11.68
C ALA A 213 28.43 8.80 11.29
N PRO A 214 28.92 9.25 10.11
CA PRO A 214 30.16 8.76 9.50
C PRO A 214 31.43 9.02 10.32
#